data_AF-A0AAE2ZR82-F1
#
_entry.id   AF-A0AAE2ZR82-F1
#
_cell.length_a   1.000
_cell.length_b   1.000
_cell.length_c   1.000
_cell.angle_alpha   90.00
_cell.angle_beta   90.00
_cell.angle_gamma   90.00
#
_symmetry.space_group_name_H-M   'P 1'
#
loop_
_entity.id
_entity.type
_entity.pdbx_description
1 polymer ?
#
loop_
_entity_poly.entity_id
_entity_poly.type
_entity_poly.pdbx_seq_one_letter_code
_entity_poly.pdbx_strand_id
1 'polypeptide(L)'
;MNASDLFQEEIFDFLIDNADYQHVRALLLPSASYIRLYDHYPIASMDWWRVSVPLSETGPNRQVDVSGLRMTVDLKLTEFRDVLGELEKSMIGSGLTLVQSHRPLPGNLHPRGFRREDTMLRVLKKNSAALLVELPHRVETAGFTVFGRRNYDYLVENQIIEAIEGA
;
A
#
# COMPACT_ATOMS: atom_id res chain seq x y z
N MET A 1 2.88 -34.45 -14.94
CA MET A 1 2.42 -33.31 -14.12
C MET A 1 3.51 -32.27 -14.14
N ASN A 2 3.31 -31.15 -14.84
CA ASN A 2 4.28 -30.07 -14.85
C ASN A 2 4.17 -29.28 -13.55
N ALA A 3 5.30 -28.91 -12.96
CA ALA A 3 5.36 -28.07 -11.76
C ALA A 3 4.78 -26.65 -11.97
N SER A 4 4.40 -26.30 -13.21
CA SER A 4 3.72 -25.05 -13.57
C SER A 4 2.24 -25.01 -13.19
N ASP A 5 1.61 -26.17 -12.91
CA ASP A 5 0.17 -26.24 -12.60
C ASP A 5 -0.12 -26.20 -11.08
N LEU A 6 0.93 -26.19 -10.24
CA LEU A 6 0.82 -26.14 -8.77
C LEU A 6 0.71 -24.73 -8.18
N PHE A 7 0.76 -23.70 -9.03
CA PHE A 7 0.53 -22.32 -8.65
C PHE A 7 -0.50 -21.72 -9.60
N GLN A 8 -1.76 -22.16 -9.53
CA GLN A 8 -2.84 -21.27 -9.95
C GLN A 8 -2.69 -20.00 -9.10
N GLU A 9 -2.30 -18.92 -9.78
CA GLU A 9 -1.89 -17.68 -9.18
C GLU A 9 -3.12 -16.96 -8.62
N GLU A 10 -3.68 -17.43 -7.51
CA GLU A 10 -4.87 -16.80 -6.95
C GLU A 10 -4.53 -15.41 -6.38
N ILE A 11 -5.19 -14.40 -6.94
CA ILE A 11 -5.22 -13.00 -6.54
C ILE A 11 -6.70 -12.67 -6.42
N PHE A 12 -7.09 -12.07 -5.31
CA PHE A 12 -8.48 -11.76 -5.02
C PHE A 12 -8.61 -10.25 -4.83
N ASP A 13 -9.41 -9.64 -5.69
CA ASP A 13 -9.64 -8.20 -5.67
C ASP A 13 -11.07 -7.92 -5.20
N PHE A 14 -11.23 -6.92 -4.34
CA PHE A 14 -12.52 -6.42 -3.93
C PHE A 14 -12.47 -4.92 -3.70
N LEU A 15 -13.63 -4.29 -3.86
CA LEU A 15 -13.83 -2.87 -3.69
C LEU A 15 -14.70 -2.62 -2.47
N ILE A 16 -14.35 -1.62 -1.67
CA ILE A 16 -15.13 -1.21 -0.51
C ILE A 16 -15.44 0.26 -0.68
N ASP A 17 -16.73 0.59 -0.78
CA ASP A 17 -17.20 1.97 -0.83
C ASP A 17 -17.15 2.62 0.56
N ASN A 18 -17.00 3.95 0.59
CA ASN A 18 -16.87 4.72 1.81
C ASN A 18 -15.76 4.21 2.75
N ALA A 19 -14.70 3.64 2.18
CA ALA A 19 -13.64 3.02 2.94
C ALA A 19 -12.91 4.06 3.80
N ASP A 20 -12.53 3.60 4.98
CA ASP A 20 -11.75 4.37 5.94
C ASP A 20 -10.66 3.50 6.57
N TYR A 21 -9.93 4.06 7.53
CA TYR A 21 -8.82 3.37 8.17
C TYR A 21 -9.25 2.16 9.02
N GLN A 22 -10.50 2.06 9.48
CA GLN A 22 -10.97 0.90 10.24
C GLN A 22 -11.06 -0.32 9.31
N HIS A 23 -11.49 -0.10 8.07
CA HIS A 23 -11.46 -1.12 7.03
C HIS A 23 -10.03 -1.60 6.74
N VAL A 24 -9.10 -0.65 6.56
CA VAL A 24 -7.67 -0.99 6.37
C VAL A 24 -7.14 -1.79 7.55
N ARG A 25 -7.44 -1.37 8.79
CA ARG A 25 -7.02 -2.05 10.02
C ARG A 25 -7.53 -3.48 10.08
N ALA A 26 -8.82 -3.68 9.76
CA ALA A 26 -9.47 -4.99 9.80
C ALA A 26 -8.87 -5.95 8.77
N LEU A 27 -8.47 -5.45 7.60
CA LEU A 27 -7.94 -6.25 6.50
C LEU A 27 -6.44 -6.59 6.61
N LEU A 28 -5.72 -6.02 7.58
CA LEU A 28 -4.30 -6.34 7.79
C LEU A 28 -4.10 -7.81 8.15
N LEU A 29 -3.27 -8.51 7.38
CA LEU A 29 -3.00 -9.92 7.55
C LEU A 29 -1.95 -10.16 8.64
N PRO A 30 -2.24 -10.90 9.73
CA PRO A 30 -1.25 -11.14 10.79
C PRO A 30 -0.05 -11.98 10.33
N SER A 31 -0.17 -12.69 9.20
CA SER A 31 0.88 -13.52 8.61
C SER A 31 1.99 -12.73 7.93
N ALA A 32 1.78 -11.44 7.63
CA ALA A 32 2.70 -10.61 6.86
C ALA A 32 3.31 -9.48 7.70
N SER A 33 4.63 -9.52 7.88
CA SER A 33 5.32 -8.71 8.89
C SER A 33 5.80 -7.33 8.44
N TYR A 34 5.73 -7.01 7.15
CA TYR A 34 6.28 -5.78 6.60
C TYR A 34 5.18 -4.98 5.91
N ILE A 35 5.26 -3.66 6.05
CA ILE A 35 4.35 -2.71 5.42
C ILE A 35 5.20 -1.65 4.75
N ARG A 36 4.90 -1.39 3.47
CA ARG A 36 5.41 -0.23 2.74
C ARG A 36 4.26 0.71 2.44
N LEU A 37 4.40 1.95 2.88
CA LEU A 37 3.53 3.06 2.53
C LEU A 37 4.14 3.80 1.35
N TYR A 38 3.41 3.90 0.26
CA TYR A 38 3.84 4.62 -0.94
C TYR A 38 3.26 6.01 -0.96
N ASP A 39 4.05 6.95 -1.50
CA ASP A 39 3.64 8.33 -1.73
C ASP A 39 3.05 9.03 -0.49
N HIS A 40 3.44 8.59 0.73
CA HIS A 40 2.88 9.09 1.97
C HIS A 40 3.36 10.53 2.23
N TYR A 41 2.42 11.35 2.72
CA TYR A 41 2.64 12.76 3.02
C TYR A 41 2.43 13.00 4.53
N PRO A 42 3.50 13.24 5.31
CA PRO A 42 3.33 13.70 6.68
C PRO A 42 2.76 15.13 6.63
N ILE A 43 1.49 15.32 6.99
CA ILE A 43 0.76 16.60 6.91
C ILE A 43 1.37 17.74 7.76
N ALA A 44 2.40 17.48 8.57
CA ALA A 44 3.08 18.53 9.31
C ALA A 44 4.19 19.19 8.47
N SER A 45 3.91 20.36 7.91
CA SER A 45 4.87 21.48 7.76
C SER A 45 6.01 21.36 6.72
N MET A 46 5.83 20.67 5.60
CA MET A 46 6.65 20.92 4.41
C MET A 46 5.90 21.85 3.44
N ASP A 47 5.59 23.03 3.95
CA ASP A 47 5.19 24.18 3.14
C ASP A 47 6.35 24.60 2.26
N TRP A 48 6.04 24.96 1.01
CA TRP A 48 6.91 25.53 -0.03
C TRP A 48 8.28 25.96 0.51
N TRP A 49 9.30 25.12 0.34
CA TRP A 49 10.66 25.47 0.70
C TRP A 49 11.52 25.56 -0.54
N ARG A 50 12.41 26.55 -0.54
CA ARG A 50 13.37 26.75 -1.61
C ARG A 50 14.60 25.90 -1.35
N VAL A 51 14.95 25.05 -2.31
CA VAL A 51 16.09 24.14 -2.19
C VAL A 51 16.86 24.04 -3.50
N SER A 52 18.15 23.74 -3.39
CA SER A 52 19.03 23.49 -4.54
C SER A 52 19.11 21.98 -4.79
N VAL A 53 18.42 21.48 -5.81
CA VAL A 53 18.40 20.05 -6.17
C VAL A 53 18.60 19.83 -7.67
N PRO A 54 19.20 18.70 -8.09
CA PRO A 54 19.30 18.37 -9.50
C PRO A 54 17.93 17.86 -9.99
N LEU A 55 17.53 18.28 -11.20
CA LEU A 55 16.29 17.81 -11.83
C LEU A 55 16.46 16.50 -12.62
N SER A 56 17.69 16.01 -12.74
CA SER A 56 18.05 14.75 -13.39
C SER A 56 19.34 14.19 -12.79
N GLU A 57 19.60 12.89 -12.94
CA GLU A 57 20.77 12.21 -12.35
C GLU A 57 22.11 12.87 -12.69
N THR A 58 22.24 13.43 -13.89
CA THR A 58 23.47 14.06 -14.39
C THR A 58 23.37 15.58 -14.49
N GLY A 59 22.25 16.17 -14.07
CA GLY A 59 21.99 17.60 -14.20
C GLY A 59 22.64 18.42 -13.09
N PRO A 60 22.93 19.72 -13.34
CA PRO A 60 23.37 20.62 -12.28
C PRO A 60 22.22 20.90 -11.30
N ASN A 61 22.57 21.22 -10.05
CA ASN A 61 21.59 21.67 -9.08
C ASN A 61 20.94 23.00 -9.51
N ARG A 62 19.64 23.13 -9.24
CA ARG A 62 18.84 24.33 -9.51
C ARG A 62 18.09 24.74 -8.26
N GLN A 63 17.96 26.05 -8.07
CA GLN A 63 17.11 26.62 -7.03
C GLN A 63 15.64 26.47 -7.45
N VAL A 64 14.88 25.66 -6.72
CA VAL A 64 13.47 25.39 -6.99
C VAL A 64 12.65 25.54 -5.71
N ASP A 65 11.38 25.87 -5.87
CA ASP A 65 10.41 25.81 -4.78
C ASP A 65 9.74 24.43 -4.83
N VAL A 66 9.85 23.66 -3.74
CA VAL A 66 9.25 22.33 -3.64
C VAL A 66 7.91 22.43 -2.96
N SER A 67 6.85 22.13 -3.70
CA SER A 67 5.48 22.03 -3.17
C SER A 67 5.18 20.57 -2.81
N GLY A 68 5.48 20.20 -1.56
CA GLY A 68 5.18 18.90 -0.98
C GLY A 68 6.20 17.80 -1.29
N LEU A 69 6.59 17.05 -0.25
CA LEU A 69 7.43 15.86 -0.35
C LEU A 69 6.58 14.61 -0.15
N ARG A 70 6.58 13.71 -1.13
CA ARG A 70 6.02 12.36 -0.97
C ARG A 70 7.14 11.39 -0.62
N MET A 71 6.92 10.56 0.39
CA MET A 71 7.90 9.60 0.86
C MET A 71 7.37 8.18 0.75
N THR A 72 8.25 7.25 0.40
CA THR A 72 7.99 5.83 0.61
C THR A 72 8.56 5.45 1.97
N VAL A 73 7.75 4.84 2.82
CA VAL A 73 8.12 4.48 4.20
C VAL A 73 7.97 2.98 4.38
N ASP A 74 9.01 2.35 4.91
CA ASP A 74 9.03 0.92 5.27
C ASP A 74 8.92 0.76 6.79
N LEU A 75 7.98 -0.07 7.22
CA LEU A 75 7.66 -0.33 8.62
C LEU A 75 7.48 -1.83 8.85
N LYS A 76 7.72 -2.29 10.08
CA LYS A 76 7.19 -3.59 10.51
C LYS A 76 5.70 -3.48 10.81
N LEU A 77 4.94 -4.57 10.66
CA LEU A 77 3.51 -4.61 10.97
C LEU A 77 3.22 -4.17 12.42
N THR A 78 4.08 -4.56 13.37
CA THR A 78 3.93 -4.17 14.77
C THR A 78 4.04 -2.66 14.95
N GLU A 79 5.05 -2.04 14.34
CA GLU A 79 5.27 -0.59 14.38
C GLU A 79 4.14 0.15 13.64
N PHE A 80 3.70 -0.38 12.49
CA PHE A 80 2.59 0.18 11.74
C PHE A 80 1.29 0.20 12.55
N ARG A 81 1.00 -0.86 13.31
CA ARG A 81 -0.19 -0.92 14.18
C ARG A 81 -0.17 0.15 15.27
N ASP A 82 1.00 0.49 15.78
CA ASP A 82 1.15 1.52 16.81
C ASP A 82 0.90 2.93 16.23
N VAL A 83 1.36 3.18 15.00
CA VAL A 83 1.21 4.49 14.34
C VAL A 83 -0.07 4.63 13.51
N LEU A 84 -0.88 3.57 13.37
CA LEU A 84 -2.07 3.59 12.50
C LEU A 84 -3.07 4.69 12.88
N GLY A 85 -3.25 4.93 14.19
CA GLY A 85 -4.11 6.01 14.68
C GLY A 85 -3.53 7.41 14.46
N GLU A 86 -2.21 7.53 14.30
CA GLU A 86 -1.57 8.79 13.90
C GLU A 86 -1.77 9.04 12.40
N LEU A 87 -1.66 7.99 11.60
CA LEU A 87 -1.90 8.02 10.15
C LEU A 87 -3.34 8.37 9.80
N GLU A 88 -4.33 7.96 10.61
CA GLU A 88 -5.73 8.37 10.43
C GLU A 88 -5.85 9.89 10.29
N LYS A 89 -5.14 10.65 11.12
CA LYS A 89 -5.20 12.12 11.13
C LYS A 89 -4.54 12.73 9.90
N SER A 90 -3.47 12.12 9.38
CA SER A 90 -2.82 12.59 8.15
C SER A 90 -3.57 12.17 6.88
N MET A 91 -4.30 11.06 6.91
CA MET A 91 -5.07 10.56 5.77
C MET A 91 -6.37 11.32 5.48
N ILE A 92 -6.81 12.22 6.38
CA ILE A 92 -8.03 13.03 6.18
C ILE A 92 -7.97 13.86 4.88
N GLY A 93 -6.77 14.18 4.38
CA GLY A 93 -6.57 14.92 3.14
C GLY A 93 -5.72 14.21 2.07
N SER A 94 -5.20 13.02 2.35
CA SER A 94 -4.32 12.29 1.42
C SER A 94 -4.65 10.81 1.40
N GLY A 95 -4.77 10.24 0.21
CA GLY A 95 -4.90 8.80 0.03
C GLY A 95 -3.78 7.97 0.66
N LEU A 96 -3.99 6.67 0.64
CA LEU A 96 -3.09 5.65 1.13
C LEU A 96 -2.88 4.59 0.04
N THR A 97 -1.63 4.40 -0.36
CA THR A 97 -1.21 3.21 -1.10
C THR A 97 -0.30 2.40 -0.20
N LEU A 98 -0.71 1.19 0.15
CA LEU A 98 -0.02 0.33 1.11
C LEU A 98 0.20 -1.05 0.50
N VAL A 99 1.39 -1.61 0.67
CA VAL A 99 1.64 -3.04 0.42
C VAL A 99 2.11 -3.69 1.70
N GLN A 100 1.40 -4.75 2.10
CA GLN A 100 1.82 -5.64 3.16
C GLN A 100 2.52 -6.87 2.55
N SER A 101 3.64 -7.30 3.12
CA SER A 101 4.44 -8.40 2.58
C SER A 101 5.08 -9.26 3.68
N HIS A 102 5.41 -10.51 3.34
CA HIS A 102 6.10 -11.44 4.26
C HIS A 102 7.60 -11.15 4.38
N ARG A 103 8.15 -10.38 3.44
CA ARG A 103 9.57 -9.96 3.40
C ARG A 103 9.66 -8.49 2.98
N PRO A 104 10.73 -7.76 3.31
CA PRO A 104 10.94 -6.41 2.79
C PRO A 104 10.88 -6.39 1.26
N LEU A 105 10.18 -5.42 0.69
CA LEU A 105 10.11 -5.24 -0.76
C LEU A 105 11.41 -4.59 -1.27
N PRO A 106 11.85 -4.90 -2.52
CA PRO A 106 12.99 -4.22 -3.14
C PRO A 106 12.79 -2.69 -3.13
N GLY A 107 13.84 -1.92 -2.81
CA GLY A 107 13.71 -0.46 -2.61
C GLY A 107 13.22 0.33 -3.82
N ASN A 108 13.39 -0.21 -5.03
CA ASN A 108 12.92 0.39 -6.29
C ASN A 108 11.54 -0.11 -6.73
N LEU A 109 10.89 -0.99 -5.98
CA LEU A 109 9.58 -1.53 -6.34
C LEU A 109 8.48 -0.55 -5.95
N HIS A 110 7.85 0.08 -6.95
CA HIS A 110 6.76 1.04 -6.79
C HIS A 110 5.55 0.67 -7.66
N PRO A 111 4.33 0.50 -7.10
CA PRO A 111 3.12 0.11 -7.85
C PRO A 111 2.82 1.01 -9.06
N ARG A 112 2.93 2.33 -8.88
CA ARG A 112 2.72 3.32 -9.96
C ARG A 112 3.82 3.34 -11.04
N GLY A 113 4.91 2.58 -10.88
CA GLY A 113 5.98 2.47 -11.87
C GLY A 113 5.65 1.53 -13.03
N PHE A 114 4.57 0.75 -12.93
CA PHE A 114 4.18 -0.23 -13.94
C PHE A 114 3.16 0.36 -14.92
N ARG A 115 3.31 0.03 -16.20
CA ARG A 115 2.35 0.42 -17.25
C ARG A 115 1.10 -0.45 -17.30
N ARG A 116 1.17 -1.65 -16.73
CA ARG A 116 0.08 -2.62 -16.73
C ARG A 116 -0.08 -3.21 -15.33
N GLU A 117 -1.32 -3.22 -14.87
CA GLU A 117 -1.72 -3.74 -13.56
C GLU A 117 -1.36 -5.23 -13.39
N ASP A 118 -1.64 -6.06 -14.39
CA ASP A 118 -1.30 -7.49 -14.36
C ASP A 118 0.21 -7.77 -14.13
N THR A 119 1.05 -6.84 -14.58
CA THR A 119 2.51 -6.92 -14.43
C THR A 119 2.92 -6.46 -13.04
N MET A 120 2.30 -5.36 -12.56
CA MET A 120 2.45 -4.91 -11.17
C MET A 120 2.09 -6.02 -10.19
N LEU A 121 0.89 -6.58 -10.30
CA LEU A 121 0.37 -7.61 -9.40
C LEU A 121 1.26 -8.86 -9.37
N ARG A 122 1.71 -9.35 -10.53
CA ARG A 122 2.66 -10.48 -10.60
C ARG A 122 4.00 -10.16 -9.94
N VAL A 123 4.53 -8.95 -10.11
CA VAL A 123 5.80 -8.56 -9.49
C VAL A 123 5.65 -8.42 -7.98
N LEU A 124 4.57 -7.80 -7.49
CA LEU A 124 4.27 -7.73 -6.06
C LEU A 124 4.17 -9.13 -5.45
N LYS A 125 3.42 -10.03 -6.08
CA LYS A 125 3.29 -11.44 -5.66
C LYS A 125 4.65 -12.15 -5.60
N LYS A 126 5.48 -12.01 -6.64
CA LYS A 126 6.86 -12.58 -6.66
C LYS A 126 7.73 -12.05 -5.53
N ASN A 127 7.47 -10.83 -5.05
CA ASN A 127 8.14 -10.22 -3.92
C ASN A 127 7.41 -10.43 -2.59
N SER A 128 6.60 -11.50 -2.50
CA SER A 128 5.93 -11.93 -1.26
C SER A 128 4.93 -10.91 -0.71
N ALA A 129 4.32 -10.09 -1.57
CA ALA A 129 3.15 -9.31 -1.20
C ALA A 129 2.03 -10.25 -0.73
N ALA A 130 1.33 -9.82 0.30
CA ALA A 130 0.19 -10.51 0.92
C ALA A 130 -1.10 -9.69 0.76
N LEU A 131 -0.99 -8.36 0.82
CA LEU A 131 -2.09 -7.41 0.63
C LEU A 131 -1.57 -6.16 -0.09
N LEU A 132 -2.34 -5.64 -1.05
CA LEU A 132 -2.22 -4.29 -1.59
C LEU A 132 -3.51 -3.53 -1.25
N VAL A 133 -3.35 -2.30 -0.78
CA VAL A 133 -4.46 -1.39 -0.48
C VAL A 133 -4.26 -0.12 -1.28
N GLU A 134 -5.30 0.30 -1.98
CA GLU A 134 -5.36 1.54 -2.73
C GLU A 134 -6.61 2.32 -2.29
N LEU A 135 -6.41 3.25 -1.36
CA LEU A 135 -7.45 4.14 -0.85
C LEU A 135 -7.14 5.56 -1.36
N PRO A 136 -7.82 6.06 -2.41
CA PRO A 136 -7.50 7.34 -3.03
C PRO A 136 -7.73 8.53 -2.10
N HIS A 137 -8.84 8.56 -1.37
CA HIS A 137 -9.12 9.49 -0.26
C HIS A 137 -10.04 8.81 0.76
N ARG A 138 -10.16 9.37 1.96
CA ARG A 138 -11.11 8.89 2.98
C ARG A 138 -12.55 9.01 2.44
N VAL A 139 -13.38 7.99 2.69
CA VAL A 139 -14.79 7.93 2.26
C VAL A 139 -14.96 7.78 0.73
N GLU A 140 -13.89 7.44 0.01
CA GLU A 140 -13.97 6.99 -1.39
C GLU A 140 -13.95 5.46 -1.49
N THR A 141 -14.15 4.95 -2.70
CA THR A 141 -13.97 3.51 -2.99
C THR A 141 -12.50 3.14 -2.88
N ALA A 142 -12.19 2.20 -1.98
CA ALA A 142 -10.85 1.61 -1.89
C ALA A 142 -10.78 0.27 -2.61
N GLY A 143 -9.65 0.04 -3.27
CA GLY A 143 -9.26 -1.26 -3.82
C GLY A 143 -8.43 -2.04 -2.83
N PHE A 144 -8.79 -3.31 -2.64
CA PHE A 144 -8.03 -4.25 -1.84
C PHE A 144 -7.72 -5.49 -2.68
N THR A 145 -6.43 -5.80 -2.76
CA THR A 145 -5.94 -6.97 -3.48
C THR A 145 -5.23 -7.90 -2.52
N VAL A 146 -5.76 -9.11 -2.35
CA VAL A 146 -5.21 -10.14 -1.49
C VAL A 146 -4.46 -11.17 -2.33
N PHE A 147 -3.21 -11.41 -1.96
CA PHE A 147 -2.33 -12.34 -2.66
C PHE A 147 -2.33 -13.70 -1.97
N GLY A 148 -2.81 -14.72 -2.69
CA GLY A 148 -2.77 -16.11 -2.27
C GLY A 148 -3.97 -16.55 -1.45
N ARG A 149 -4.41 -17.79 -1.70
CA ARG A 149 -5.63 -18.38 -1.14
C ARG A 149 -5.71 -18.34 0.38
N ARG A 150 -4.64 -18.75 1.04
CA ARG A 150 -4.58 -18.80 2.51
C ARG A 150 -4.87 -17.45 3.16
N ASN A 151 -4.43 -16.36 2.54
CA ASN A 151 -4.68 -15.02 3.07
C ASN A 151 -6.14 -14.62 2.85
N TYR A 152 -6.72 -14.97 1.71
CA TYR A 152 -8.13 -14.73 1.42
C TYR A 152 -9.05 -15.55 2.32
N ASP A 153 -8.79 -16.86 2.46
CA ASP A 153 -9.56 -17.75 3.33
C ASP A 153 -9.53 -17.25 4.78
N TYR A 154 -8.38 -16.73 5.26
CA TYR A 154 -8.31 -16.09 6.58
C TYR A 154 -9.31 -14.95 6.72
N LEU A 155 -9.45 -14.07 5.72
CA LEU A 155 -10.39 -12.95 5.79
C LEU A 155 -11.84 -13.43 5.77
N VAL A 156 -12.16 -14.47 5.00
CA VAL A 156 -13.50 -15.06 4.92
C VAL A 156 -13.87 -15.81 6.20
N GLU A 157 -12.99 -16.68 6.70
CA GLU A 157 -13.20 -17.48 7.92
C GLU A 157 -13.38 -16.60 9.17
N ASN A 158 -12.75 -15.43 9.18
CA ASN A 158 -12.88 -14.44 10.26
C ASN A 158 -14.00 -13.42 9.99
N GLN A 159 -14.83 -13.64 8.95
CA GLN A 159 -15.96 -12.78 8.55
C GLN A 159 -15.56 -11.32 8.34
N ILE A 160 -14.30 -11.04 7.99
CA ILE A 160 -13.79 -9.69 7.83
C ILE A 160 -14.40 -9.05 6.57
N ILE A 161 -14.47 -9.79 5.46
CA ILE A 161 -15.06 -9.28 4.21
C ILE A 161 -16.56 -9.03 4.41
N GLU A 162 -17.29 -9.99 4.98
CA GLU A 162 -18.73 -9.87 5.23
C GLU A 162 -19.07 -8.72 6.19
N ALA A 163 -18.29 -8.56 7.26
CA ALA A 163 -18.48 -7.48 8.22
C ALA A 163 -18.22 -6.09 7.64
N ILE A 164 -17.36 -6.00 6.62
CA ILE A 164 -17.01 -4.75 5.95
C ILE A 164 -18.02 -4.41 4.85
N GLU A 165 -18.49 -5.39 4.07
CA GLU A 165 -19.53 -5.16 3.03
C GLU A 165 -20.91 -4.83 3.62
N GLY A 166 -21.19 -5.26 4.85
CA GLY A 166 -22.45 -5.01 5.54
C GLY A 166 -22.54 -3.73 6.38
N ALA A 167 -21.45 -2.96 6.48
CA ALA A 167 -21.34 -1.74 7.29
C ALA A 167 -21.63 -0.46 6.48
#